data_AF-A0A843BHJ8-F1
#
_entry.id   AF-A0A843BHJ8-F1
#
_cell.length_a   1.000
_cell.length_b   1.000
_cell.length_c   1.000
_cell.angle_alpha   90.00
_cell.angle_beta   90.00
_cell.angle_gamma   90.00
#
_symmetry.space_group_name_H-M   'P 1'
#
loop_
_entity.id
_entity.type
_entity.pdbx_description
1 polymer ?
#
loop_
_entity_poly.entity_id
_entity_poly.type
_entity_poly.pdbx_seq_one_letter_code
_entity_poly.pdbx_strand_id
1 'polypeptide(L)' 'MKLVCMHCGKEFEGNNEKFCHDSCRDAHIMSLESRVRESVKEDSSHTKKMSND' A
#
# COMPACT_ATOMS: atom_id res chain seq x y z
N MET A 1 -15.08 16.92 9.35
CA MET A 1 -15.45 15.59 9.91
C MET A 1 -14.22 15.05 10.61
N LYS A 2 -14.36 14.45 11.80
CA LYS A 2 -13.21 13.80 12.45
C LYS A 2 -12.97 12.45 11.81
N LEU A 3 -11.78 12.28 11.24
CA LEU A 3 -11.34 11.07 10.56
C LEU A 3 -10.12 10.51 11.30
N VAL A 4 -9.88 9.21 11.14
CA VAL A 4 -8.72 8.54 11.74
C VAL A 4 -7.76 8.17 10.61
N CYS A 5 -6.50 8.57 10.75
CA CYS A 5 -5.46 8.26 9.76
C CYS A 5 -5.20 6.76 9.71
N MET A 6 -5.30 6.15 8.53
CA MET A 6 -5.06 4.71 8.36
C MET A 6 -3.60 4.30 8.60
N HIS A 7 -2.66 5.23 8.50
CA HIS A 7 -1.24 4.94 8.71
C HIS A 7 -0.82 5.10 10.17
N CYS A 8 -1.13 6.25 10.80
CA CYS A 8 -0.64 6.58 12.14
C CYS A 8 -1.71 6.50 13.24
N GLY A 9 -2.97 6.24 12.90
CA GLY A 9 -4.08 6.10 13.86
C GLY A 9 -4.51 7.40 14.54
N LYS A 10 -3.96 8.56 14.14
CA LYS A 10 -4.33 9.85 14.72
C LYS A 10 -5.66 10.37 14.17
N GLU A 11 -6.45 10.99 15.06
CA GLU A 11 -7.60 11.78 14.67
C GLU A 11 -7.17 13.08 13.99
N PHE A 12 -7.84 13.43 12.90
CA PHE A 12 -7.62 14.67 12.17
C PHE A 12 -8.92 15.19 11.57
N GLU A 13 -8.94 16.46 11.22
CA GLU A 13 -10.10 17.08 10.55
C GLU A 13 -9.94 16.96 9.04
N GLY A 14 -10.94 16.37 8.40
CA GLY A 14 -10.98 16.25 6.94
C GLY A 14 -12.40 16.09 6.44
N ASN A 15 -12.53 15.87 5.13
CA ASN A 15 -13.81 15.64 4.49
C ASN A 15 -13.98 14.17 4.04
N ASN A 16 -12.96 13.61 3.38
CA ASN A 16 -12.99 12.21 2.92
C ASN A 16 -11.60 11.60 2.77
N GLU A 17 -10.62 12.13 3.49
CA GLU A 17 -9.23 11.71 3.39
C GLU A 17 -8.97 10.47 4.27
N LYS A 18 -8.08 9.60 3.81
CA LYS A 18 -7.66 8.40 4.55
C LYS A 18 -6.43 8.63 5.43
N PHE A 19 -5.71 9.72 5.18
CA PHE A 19 -4.45 10.05 5.81
C PHE A 19 -4.48 11.49 6.31
N CYS A 20 -3.89 11.74 7.48
CA CYS A 20 -3.82 13.09 8.06
C CYS A 20 -2.76 13.99 7.40
N HIS A 21 -1.87 13.42 6.59
CA HIS A 21 -0.82 14.14 5.88
C HIS A 21 -0.33 13.31 4.69
N ASP A 22 0.26 13.99 3.70
CA ASP A 22 0.81 13.31 2.51
C ASP A 22 1.95 12.35 2.90
N SER A 23 2.77 12.72 3.90
CA SER A 23 3.80 11.84 4.44
C SER A 23 3.27 10.50 4.99
N CYS A 24 2.06 10.51 5.58
CA CYS A 24 1.42 9.27 6.04
C CYS A 24 0.91 8.41 4.88
N ARG A 25 0.51 9.05 3.77
CA ARG A 25 0.13 8.36 2.55
C ARG A 25 1.35 7.70 1.90
N ASP A 26 2.44 8.44 1.73
CA ASP A 26 3.68 7.92 1.14
C ASP A 26 4.26 6.76 1.94
N ALA A 27 4.35 6.92 3.27
CA ALA A 27 4.84 5.86 4.15
C ALA A 27 3.96 4.60 4.09
N HIS A 28 2.65 4.75 3.94
CA HIS A 28 1.74 3.62 3.76
C HIS A 28 1.94 2.94 2.40
N ILE A 29 2.11 3.70 1.31
CA ILE A 29 2.39 3.17 -0.02
C ILE A 29 3.72 2.41 -0.02
N MET A 30 4.80 3.02 0.49
CA MET A 30 6.11 2.37 0.60
C MET A 30 6.05 1.05 1.38
N SER A 31 5.29 1.01 2.49
CA SER A 31 5.11 -0.22 3.27
C SER A 31 4.34 -1.29 2.49
N LEU A 32 3.37 -0.92 1.66
CA LEU A 32 2.64 -1.85 0.79
C LEU A 32 3.53 -2.37 -0.34
N GLU A 33 4.28 -1.49 -1.00
CA GLU A 33 5.19 -1.84 -2.09
C GLU A 33 6.29 -2.81 -1.63
N SER A 34 6.84 -2.63 -0.43
CA SER A 34 7.80 -3.59 0.15
C SER A 34 7.19 -4.98 0.24
N ARG A 35 5.98 -5.08 0.83
CA ARG A 35 5.28 -6.36 1.00
C ARG A 35 4.98 -7.03 -0.34
N VAL A 36 4.48 -6.26 -1.31
CA VAL A 36 4.20 -6.78 -2.66
C VAL A 36 5.49 -7.28 -3.31
N ARG A 37 6.58 -6.53 -3.23
CA ARG A 37 7.88 -6.95 -3.77
C ARG A 37 8.41 -8.21 -3.10
N GLU A 38 8.24 -8.35 -1.80
CA GLU A 38 8.61 -9.55 -1.05
C GLU A 38 7.79 -10.76 -1.51
N SER A 39 6.48 -10.61 -1.66
CA SER A 39 5.60 -11.66 -2.16
C SER A 39 5.90 -12.06 -3.61
N VAL A 40 6.24 -11.11 -4.49
CA VAL A 40 6.59 -11.41 -5.90
C VAL A 40 7.90 -12.19 -6.02
N LYS A 41 8.85 -12.03 -5.09
CA LYS A 41 10.07 -12.84 -5.09
C LYS A 41 9.77 -14.32 -4.79
N GLU A 42 8.81 -14.59 -3.91
CA GLU A 42 8.42 -15.95 -3.55
C GLU A 42 7.62 -16.63 -4.69
N ASP A 43 6.95 -15.85 -5.54
CA ASP A 43 6.16 -16.34 -6.67
C ASP A 43 6.90 -16.33 -8.02
N SER A 44 8.25 -16.34 -8.02
CA SER A 44 9.06 -16.48 -9.25
C SER A 44 8.83 -17.80 -10.01
N SER A 45 7.95 -18.68 -9.52
CA SER A 45 7.58 -19.95 -10.16
C SER A 45 6.29 -19.92 -10.98
N HIS A 46 5.41 -18.89 -10.87
CA HIS A 46 4.10 -18.90 -11.55
C HIS A 46 3.98 -18.09 -12.84
N THR A 47 5.08 -17.60 -13.41
CA THR A 47 5.10 -17.04 -14.79
C THR A 47 6.02 -17.83 -15.71
N LYS A 48 6.12 -19.15 -15.52
CA LYS A 48 6.80 -20.02 -16.47
C LYS A 48 5.86 -20.34 -17.64
N LYS A 49 6.01 -19.55 -18.71
CA LYS A 49 5.71 -19.86 -20.12
C LYS A 49 4.28 -20.32 -20.47
N MET A 50 3.53 -19.44 -21.13
CA MET A 50 2.58 -19.85 -22.16
C MET A 50 2.84 -19.02 -23.42
N SER A 51 3.83 -19.43 -24.20
CA SER A 51 3.95 -19.03 -25.60
C SER A 51 4.26 -20.31 -26.38
N ASN A 52 3.20 -20.92 -26.87
CA ASN A 52 3.09 -21.98 -27.88
C ASN A 52 1.71 -21.67 -28.51
N ASP A 53 1.50 -21.46 -29.80
CA ASP A 53 2.19 -21.71 -31.07
C ASP A 53 1.81 -20.57 -32.02
#